data_AF-A0A945HCP7-F1
#
_entry.id   AF-A0A945HCP7-F1
#
_cell.length_a   1.000
_cell.length_b   1.000
_cell.length_c   1.000
_cell.angle_alpha   90.00
_cell.angle_beta   90.00
_cell.angle_gamma   90.00
#
_symmetry.space_group_name_H-M   'P 1'
#
loop_
_entity.id
_entity.type
_entity.pdbx_description
1 polymer ?
#
loop_
_entity_poly.entity_id
_entity_poly.type
_entity_poly.pdbx_seq_one_letter_code
_entity_poly.pdbx_strand_id
1 'polypeptide(L)' 'MARKHIEFMDTSFRDGFQSVFGSRVATKDFLAPLEAAVDAGTTYFEAGGGARFQSLFFYC' A
#
# COMPACT_ATOMS: atom_id res chain seq x y z
N MET A 1 -5.86 -18.00 -29.54
CA MET A 1 -6.23 -16.92 -28.62
C MET A 1 -4.98 -16.10 -28.32
N ALA A 2 -4.99 -14.79 -28.55
CA ALA A 2 -3.90 -13.91 -28.13
C ALA A 2 -3.86 -13.83 -26.58
N ARG A 3 -2.68 -13.68 -25.99
CA ARG A 3 -2.57 -13.48 -24.53
C ARG A 3 -3.18 -12.14 -24.15
N LYS A 4 -4.09 -12.14 -23.18
CA LYS A 4 -4.64 -10.93 -22.57
C LYS A 4 -3.69 -10.46 -21.46
N HIS A 5 -3.30 -9.19 -21.49
CA HIS A 5 -2.60 -8.58 -20.37
C HIS A 5 -3.61 -8.23 -19.26
N ILE A 6 -3.31 -8.58 -18.02
CA ILE A 6 -4.14 -8.30 -16.86
C ILE A 6 -3.45 -7.20 -16.07
N GLU A 7 -4.16 -6.09 -15.89
CA GLU A 7 -3.70 -4.99 -15.04
C GLU A 7 -4.01 -5.32 -13.57
N PHE A 8 -3.10 -4.92 -12.69
CA PHE A 8 -3.17 -5.19 -11.25
C PHE A 8 -2.86 -3.92 -10.47
N MET A 9 -3.57 -3.72 -9.36
CA MET A 9 -3.33 -2.66 -8.39
C MET A 9 -2.83 -3.29 -7.09
N ASP A 10 -1.71 -2.81 -6.58
CA ASP A 10 -1.22 -3.25 -5.28
C ASP A 10 -1.94 -2.48 -4.15
N THR A 11 -2.72 -3.20 -3.35
CA THR A 11 -3.45 -2.65 -2.20
C THR A 11 -2.75 -2.85 -0.86
N SER A 12 -1.56 -3.44 -0.86
CA SER A 12 -0.79 -3.73 0.36
C SER A 12 -0.56 -2.45 1.19
N PHE A 13 -0.28 -1.34 0.52
CA PHE A 13 0.06 -0.04 1.10
C PHE A 13 -1.15 0.78 1.61
N ARG A 14 -2.37 0.26 1.48
CA ARG A 14 -3.58 0.82 2.09
C ARG A 14 -4.41 -0.28 2.70
N ASP A 15 -5.25 -0.96 1.91
CA ASP A 15 -6.19 -1.94 2.43
C ASP A 15 -5.51 -3.15 3.11
N GLY A 16 -4.33 -3.55 2.62
CA GLY A 16 -3.54 -4.61 3.24
C GLY A 16 -3.09 -4.27 4.65
N PHE A 17 -2.35 -3.17 4.82
CA PHE A 17 -1.94 -2.70 6.16
C PHE A 17 -3.13 -2.33 7.05
N GLN A 18 -4.21 -1.83 6.46
CA GLN A 18 -5.44 -1.56 7.19
C GLN A 18 -6.06 -2.84 7.75
N SER A 19 -6.12 -3.90 6.96
CA SER A 19 -6.75 -5.17 7.34
C SER A 19 -5.89 -5.98 8.31
N VAL A 20 -4.56 -5.97 8.13
CA VAL A 20 -3.65 -6.83 8.91
C VAL A 20 -3.15 -6.14 10.18
N PHE A 21 -2.81 -4.84 10.09
CA PHE A 21 -2.21 -4.09 11.20
C PHE A 21 -3.12 -2.98 11.73
N GLY A 22 -4.38 -2.92 11.29
CA GLY A 22 -5.31 -1.87 11.72
C GLY A 22 -4.87 -0.47 11.29
N SER A 23 -4.13 -0.34 10.17
CA SER A 23 -3.53 0.91 9.68
C SER A 23 -2.45 1.50 10.59
N ARG A 24 -1.90 0.75 11.55
CA ARG A 24 -0.90 1.22 12.50
C ARG A 24 0.52 0.95 12.00
N VAL A 25 0.84 1.44 10.81
CA VAL A 25 2.17 1.32 10.20
C VAL A 25 2.81 2.70 10.19
N ALA A 26 3.90 2.86 10.94
CA ALA A 26 4.63 4.12 11.01
C ALA A 26 5.23 4.48 9.65
N THR A 27 5.36 5.78 9.35
CA THR A 27 5.87 6.25 8.05
C THR A 27 7.24 5.67 7.69
N LYS A 28 8.14 5.52 8.66
CA LYS A 28 9.47 4.92 8.44
C LYS A 28 9.40 3.45 7.96
N ASP A 29 8.45 2.69 8.47
CA ASP A 29 8.27 1.27 8.16
C ASP A 29 7.39 1.07 6.92
N PHE A 30 6.70 2.13 6.50
CA PHE A 30 5.94 2.20 5.26
C PHE A 30 6.80 2.50 4.03
N LEU A 31 7.76 3.42 4.15
CA LEU A 31 8.55 3.91 3.01
C LEU A 31 9.50 2.84 2.46
N ALA A 32 10.22 2.11 3.31
CA ALA A 32 11.16 1.09 2.86
C ALA A 32 10.53 0.00 1.96
N PRO A 33 9.39 -0.64 2.31
CA PRO A 33 8.75 -1.60 1.41
C PRO A 33 8.13 -0.93 0.17
N LEU A 34 7.70 0.33 0.25
CA LEU A 34 7.16 1.06 -0.91
C LEU A 34 8.25 1.31 -1.95
N GLU A 35 9.42 1.77 -1.51
CA GLU A 35 10.60 1.96 -2.37
C GLU A 35 10.99 0.66 -3.06
N ALA A 36 11.06 -0.45 -2.31
CA ALA A 36 11.34 -1.77 -2.88
C ALA A 36 10.28 -2.21 -3.91
N ALA A 37 9.00 -1.90 -3.69
CA ALA A 37 7.93 -2.22 -4.64
C ALA A 37 8.00 -1.36 -5.91
N VAL A 38 8.38 -0.09 -5.79
CA VAL A 38 8.63 0.81 -6.93
C VAL A 38 9.83 0.31 -7.73
N ASP A 39 10.93 -0.06 -7.07
CA ASP A 39 12.14 -0.61 -7.72
C ASP A 39 11.87 -1.95 -8.41
N ALA A 40 10.92 -2.74 -7.89
CA ALA A 40 10.45 -3.98 -8.53
C ALA A 40 9.56 -3.74 -9.77
N GLY A 41 9.24 -2.47 -10.08
CA GLY A 41 8.47 -2.08 -11.26
C GLY A 41 6.96 -1.98 -11.04
N THR A 42 6.47 -1.99 -9.80
CA THR A 42 5.05 -1.71 -9.53
C THR A 42 4.78 -0.22 -9.76
N THR A 43 3.76 0.08 -10.55
CA THR A 43 3.41 1.46 -10.92
C THR A 43 1.99 1.86 -10.52
N TYR A 44 1.16 0.91 -10.09
CA TYR A 44 -0.22 1.16 -9.71
C TYR A 44 -0.48 0.69 -8.28
N PHE A 45 -0.63 1.66 -7.38
CA PHE A 45 -0.78 1.43 -5.95
C PHE A 45 -2.04 2.08 -5.40
N GLU A 46 -2.60 1.45 -4.38
CA GLU A 46 -3.48 2.08 -3.42
C GLU A 46 -2.67 2.43 -2.15
N ALA A 47 -2.48 3.72 -1.86
CA ALA A 47 -1.61 4.17 -0.76
C ALA A 47 -2.20 5.27 0.14
N GLY A 48 -3.40 5.77 -0.17
CA GLY A 48 -4.03 6.89 0.54
C GLY A 48 -5.50 6.66 0.90
N GLY A 49 -6.04 7.50 1.78
CA GLY A 49 -7.44 7.41 2.22
C GLY A 49 -7.72 6.30 3.25
N GLY A 50 -8.98 5.93 3.40
CA GLY A 50 -9.43 4.91 4.36
C GLY A 50 -9.11 5.25 5.82
N ALA A 51 -8.88 4.22 6.64
CA ALA A 51 -8.53 4.39 8.04
C ALA A 51 -7.10 4.92 8.24
N ARG A 52 -6.27 4.92 7.19
CA ARG A 52 -4.90 5.43 7.25
C ARG A 52 -4.86 6.92 7.59
N PHE A 53 -5.76 7.73 7.05
CA PHE A 53 -5.78 9.17 7.33
C PHE A 53 -5.93 9.46 8.82
N GLN A 54 -6.90 8.82 9.48
CA GLN A 54 -7.14 8.99 10.91
C GLN A 54 -6.09 8.29 11.79
N SER A 55 -5.56 7.14 11.35
CA SER A 55 -4.58 6.37 12.12
C SER A 55 -3.30 7.16 12.39
N LEU A 56 -2.87 8.01 11.46
CA LEU A 56 -1.72 8.90 11.60
C LEU A 56 -1.88 9.94 12.72
N PHE A 57 -3.10 10.34 13.08
CA PHE A 57 -3.32 11.30 14.16
C PHE A 57 -3.48 10.62 15.52
N PHE A 58 -3.91 9.36 15.54
CA PHE A 58 -4.26 8.66 16.77
C PHE A 58 -3.18 7.68 17.26
N TYR A 59 -2.37 7.11 16.36
CA TYR A 59 -1.55 5.94 16.68
C TYR A 59 -0.13 5.97 16.12
N CYS A 60 0.20 6.83 15.16
CA CYS A 60 1.49 6.81 14.44
C CYS A 60 2.22 8.16 14.51
#